data_AF-A0A818FRG2-F1
#
_entry.id   AF-A0A818FRG2-F1
#
_cell.length_a   1.000
_cell.length_b   1.000
_cell.length_c   1.000
_cell.angle_alpha   90.00
_cell.angle_beta   90.00
_cell.angle_gamma   90.00
#
_symmetry.space_group_name_H-M   'P 1'
#
loop_
_entity.id
_entity.type
_entity.pdbx_description
1 polymer ?
#
loop_
_entity_poly.entity_id
_entity_poly.type
_entity_poly.pdbx_seq_one_letter_code
_entity_poly.pdbx_strand_id
1 'polypeptide(L)'
;MFHRTTQSLTRTNNSTEAYHRRINSIFQCSHPTLWVFLQKLIDEQYVTHADVVHIKSGQVPKSKKKNERFEKRLLHLISNPHQDILTQLDSIANNISL
;
A
#
# COMPACT_ATOMS: atom_id res chain seq x y z
N MET A 1 -4.97 12.03 -8.42
CA MET A 1 -3.68 11.51 -7.89
C MET A 1 -2.80 12.63 -7.34
N PHE A 2 -2.60 13.71 -8.11
CA PHE A 2 -1.82 14.90 -7.70
C PHE A 2 -2.28 15.52 -6.36
N HIS A 3 -3.52 16.00 -6.28
CA HIS A 3 -4.05 16.66 -5.06
C HIS A 3 -4.01 15.79 -3.80
N ARG A 4 -4.20 14.47 -3.95
CA ARG A 4 -4.11 13.54 -2.80
C ARG A 4 -2.66 13.40 -2.34
N THR A 5 -1.72 13.37 -3.27
CA THR A 5 -0.28 13.28 -2.95
C THR A 5 0.17 14.56 -2.25
N THR A 6 -0.20 15.75 -2.75
CA THR A 6 0.17 17.02 -2.10
C THR A 6 -0.43 17.16 -0.70
N GLN A 7 -1.61 16.59 -0.45
CA GLN A 7 -2.25 16.55 0.86
C GLN A 7 -1.84 15.35 1.72
N SER A 8 -0.88 14.53 1.28
CA SER A 8 -0.46 13.28 1.94
C SER A 8 -1.63 12.32 2.25
N LEU A 9 -2.67 12.34 1.43
CA LEU A 9 -3.83 11.47 1.50
C LEU A 9 -3.56 10.16 0.75
N THR A 10 -4.05 9.05 1.28
CA THR A 10 -4.04 7.75 0.60
C THR A 10 -4.78 7.82 -0.73
N ARG A 11 -4.20 7.19 -1.78
CA ARG A 11 -4.87 7.01 -3.07
C ARG A 11 -6.05 6.06 -2.89
N THR A 12 -7.13 6.31 -3.64
CA THR A 12 -8.46 5.74 -3.39
C THR A 12 -8.50 4.21 -3.38
N ASN A 13 -7.62 3.54 -4.12
CA ASN A 13 -7.57 2.08 -4.24
C ASN A 13 -6.38 1.42 -3.52
N ASN A 14 -5.44 2.18 -2.94
CA ASN A 14 -4.23 1.62 -2.33
C ASN A 14 -4.57 0.60 -1.23
N SER A 15 -5.56 0.91 -0.41
CA SER A 15 -6.01 0.03 0.68
C SER A 15 -6.68 -1.24 0.16
N THR A 16 -7.55 -1.11 -0.84
CA THR A 16 -8.24 -2.26 -1.46
C THR A 16 -7.27 -3.19 -2.17
N GLU A 17 -6.33 -2.64 -2.95
CA GLU A 17 -5.29 -3.43 -3.61
C GLU A 17 -4.37 -4.11 -2.60
N ALA A 18 -3.99 -3.42 -1.51
CA ALA A 18 -3.19 -4.01 -0.45
C ALA A 18 -3.91 -5.17 0.22
N TYR A 19 -5.22 -5.04 0.46
CA TYR A 19 -6.05 -6.12 0.98
C TYR A 19 -6.11 -7.31 0.00
N HIS A 20 -6.38 -7.08 -1.28
CA HIS A 20 -6.38 -8.15 -2.29
C HIS A 20 -5.03 -8.85 -2.39
N ARG A 21 -3.91 -8.10 -2.37
CA ARG A 21 -2.55 -8.68 -2.35
C ARG A 21 -2.32 -9.55 -1.11
N ARG A 22 -2.79 -9.11 0.06
CA ARG A 22 -2.72 -9.89 1.30
C ARG A 22 -3.53 -11.18 1.20
N ILE A 23 -4.78 -11.09 0.76
CA ILE A 23 -5.65 -12.25 0.53
C ILE A 23 -5.01 -13.26 -0.43
N ASN A 24 -4.50 -12.80 -1.57
CA ASN A 24 -3.79 -13.67 -2.51
C ASN A 24 -2.56 -14.33 -1.88
N SER A 25 -1.81 -13.60 -1.04
CA SER A 25 -0.64 -14.13 -0.34
C SER A 25 -0.95 -15.17 0.75
N ILE A 26 -2.19 -15.21 1.24
CA ILE A 26 -2.66 -16.17 2.25
C ILE A 26 -3.06 -17.49 1.60
N PHE A 27 -3.77 -17.41 0.46
CA PHE A 27 -4.23 -18.58 -0.27
C PHE A 27 -3.11 -19.25 -1.05
N GLN A 28 -2.21 -18.49 -1.69
CA GLN A 28 -1.06 -18.99 -2.47
C GLN A 28 -1.40 -20.04 -3.54
N CYS A 29 -2.68 -20.15 -3.93
CA CYS A 29 -3.16 -21.08 -4.93
C CYS A 29 -4.40 -20.49 -5.63
N SER A 30 -4.66 -20.94 -6.86
CA SER A 30 -5.81 -20.46 -7.65
C SER A 30 -7.14 -21.09 -7.21
N HIS A 31 -7.11 -22.34 -6.75
CA HIS A 31 -8.31 -23.14 -6.45
C HIS A 31 -8.15 -23.94 -5.14
N PRO A 32 -8.27 -23.28 -3.97
CA PRO A 32 -8.30 -23.99 -2.69
C PRO A 32 -9.57 -24.85 -2.59
N THR A 33 -9.49 -25.96 -1.86
CA THR A 33 -10.70 -26.70 -1.47
C THR A 33 -11.55 -25.81 -0.55
N LEU A 34 -12.87 -26.04 -0.49
CA LEU A 34 -13.77 -25.25 0.36
C LEU A 34 -13.29 -25.19 1.82
N TRP A 35 -12.80 -26.30 2.36
CA TRP A 35 -12.30 -26.38 3.73
C TRP A 35 -11.05 -25.55 3.96
N VAL A 36 -10.06 -25.64 3.05
CA VAL A 36 -8.85 -24.81 3.12
C VAL A 36 -9.23 -23.34 2.95
N PHE A 37 -10.19 -23.04 2.07
CA PHE A 37 -10.68 -21.69 1.86
C PHE A 37 -11.26 -21.09 3.15
N LEU A 38 -12.18 -21.81 3.80
CA LEU A 38 -12.80 -21.38 5.05
C LEU A 38 -11.78 -21.24 6.18
N GLN A 39 -10.88 -22.21 6.35
CA GLN A 39 -9.88 -22.16 7.40
C GLN A 39 -8.99 -20.91 7.26
N LYS A 40 -8.49 -20.64 6.06
CA LYS A 40 -7.65 -19.48 5.78
C LYS A 40 -8.39 -18.16 5.99
N LEU A 41 -9.69 -18.09 5.66
CA LEU A 41 -10.51 -16.91 5.96
C LEU A 41 -10.68 -16.67 7.47
N ILE A 42 -10.90 -17.74 8.24
CA ILE A 42 -11.03 -17.65 9.69
C ILE A 42 -9.72 -17.17 10.31
N ASP A 43 -8.59 -17.75 9.90
CA ASP A 43 -7.26 -17.34 10.36
C ASP A 43 -7.00 -15.85 10.06
N GLU A 44 -7.36 -15.41 8.85
CA GLU A 44 -7.20 -14.02 8.42
C GLU A 44 -8.10 -13.05 9.21
N GLN A 45 -9.31 -13.47 9.54
CA GLN A 45 -10.22 -12.72 10.39
C GLN A 45 -9.65 -12.54 11.80
N TYR A 46 -9.00 -13.57 12.37
CA TYR A 46 -8.36 -13.46 13.68
C TYR A 46 -7.21 -12.44 13.68
N VAL A 47 -6.36 -12.45 12.64
CA VAL A 47 -5.28 -11.46 12.51
C VAL A 47 -5.85 -10.05 12.39
N THR A 48 -6.86 -9.88 11.53
CA THR A 48 -7.53 -8.58 11.36
C THR A 48 -8.15 -8.08 12.67
N HIS A 49 -8.79 -8.97 13.43
CA HIS A 49 -9.36 -8.62 14.73
C HIS A 49 -8.27 -8.20 15.73
N ALA A 50 -7.14 -8.92 15.77
CA ALA A 50 -6.01 -8.56 16.62
C ALA A 50 -5.47 -7.16 16.28
N ASP A 51 -5.30 -6.86 14.98
CA ASP A 51 -4.87 -5.54 14.50
C ASP A 51 -5.85 -4.44 14.94
N VAL A 52 -7.17 -4.67 14.81
CA VAL A 52 -8.20 -3.74 15.28
C VAL A 52 -8.12 -3.49 16.78
N VAL A 53 -7.89 -4.54 17.58
CA VAL A 53 -7.72 -4.41 19.04
C VAL A 53 -6.47 -3.60 19.37
N HIS A 54 -5.35 -3.83 18.68
CA HIS A 54 -4.11 -3.06 18.86
C HIS A 54 -4.33 -1.57 18.55
N ILE A 55 -5.01 -1.28 17.44
CA ILE A 55 -5.37 0.10 17.04
C ILE A 55 -6.28 0.75 18.09
N LYS A 56 -7.31 0.04 18.56
CA LYS A 56 -8.20 0.53 19.62
C LYS A 56 -7.46 0.78 20.94
N SER A 57 -6.38 0.06 21.18
CA SER A 57 -5.50 0.24 22.34
C SER A 57 -4.51 1.39 22.17
N GLY A 58 -4.60 2.17 21.10
CA GLY A 58 -3.74 3.32 20.82
C GLY A 58 -2.43 2.96 20.12
N GLN A 59 -2.22 1.71 19.70
CA GLN A 59 -1.02 1.36 18.95
C GLN A 59 -1.17 1.76 17.48
N VAL A 60 -0.19 2.52 16.97
CA VAL A 60 -0.17 2.94 15.58
C VAL A 60 0.35 1.79 14.70
N PRO A 61 -0.38 1.38 13.65
CA PRO A 61 0.10 0.36 12.74
C PRO A 61 1.34 0.84 12.00
N LYS A 62 2.39 0.00 11.98
CA LYS A 62 3.65 0.34 11.29
C LYS A 62 3.41 0.35 9.78
N SER A 63 3.52 1.51 9.16
CA SER A 63 3.52 1.59 7.69
C SER A 63 4.79 0.93 7.13
N LYS A 64 4.69 0.30 5.96
CA LYS A 64 5.85 -0.31 5.31
C LYS A 64 6.81 0.80 4.87
N LYS A 65 8.06 0.75 5.35
CA LYS A 65 9.14 1.70 5.00
C LYS A 65 9.28 1.95 3.48
N LYS A 66 9.00 0.94 2.63
CA LYS A 66 9.01 1.11 1.15
C LYS A 66 7.97 2.14 0.70
N ASN A 67 6.74 2.05 1.20
CA ASN A 67 5.65 2.94 0.82
C ASN A 67 5.92 4.37 1.30
N GLU A 68 6.41 4.52 2.53
CA GLU A 68 6.81 5.83 3.07
C GLU A 68 7.91 6.49 2.23
N ARG A 69 8.93 5.73 1.83
CA ARG A 69 10.00 6.23 0.96
C ARG A 69 9.48 6.61 -0.41
N PHE A 70 8.54 5.85 -0.97
CA PHE A 70 7.90 6.19 -2.23
C PHE A 70 7.13 7.51 -2.14
N GLU A 71 6.25 7.66 -1.14
CA GLU A 71 5.48 8.91 -0.97
C GLU A 71 6.40 10.12 -0.75
N LYS A 72 7.49 9.97 0.03
CA LYS A 72 8.49 11.03 0.23
C LYS A 72 9.18 11.44 -1.08
N ARG A 73 9.60 10.48 -1.91
CA ARG A 73 10.22 10.76 -3.22
C ARG A 73 9.25 11.47 -4.16
N LEU A 74 8.00 11.02 -4.20
CA LEU A 74 6.98 11.61 -5.05
C LEU A 74 6.62 13.04 -4.61
N LEU A 75 6.50 13.28 -3.30
CA LEU A 75 6.32 14.61 -2.73
C LEU A 75 7.50 15.54 -3.08
N HIS A 76 8.72 15.04 -2.99
CA HIS A 76 9.92 15.80 -3.33
C HIS A 76 9.94 16.22 -4.81
N LEU A 77 9.59 15.32 -5.73
CA LEU A 77 9.48 15.60 -7.17
C LEU A 77 8.41 16.64 -7.49
N ILE A 78 7.29 16.63 -6.77
CA ILE A 78 6.23 17.63 -6.96
C ILE A 78 6.66 19.00 -6.41
N SER A 79 7.38 19.01 -5.28
CA SER A 79 7.78 20.24 -4.60
C SER A 79 8.97 20.93 -5.27
N ASN A 80 9.85 20.15 -5.93
CA ASN A 80 11.05 20.64 -6.58
C ASN A 80 11.09 20.14 -8.02
N PRO A 81 10.28 20.70 -8.93
CA PRO A 81 10.33 20.34 -10.33
C PRO A 81 11.65 20.81 -10.96
N HIS A 82 12.23 19.96 -11.79
CA HIS A 82 13.36 20.33 -12.64
C HIS A 82 12.94 21.40 -13.65
N GLN A 83 13.85 22.33 -13.97
CA GLN A 83 13.59 23.38 -14.96
C GLN A 83 13.45 22.82 -16.37
N ASP A 84 14.21 21.77 -16.68
CA ASP A 84 14.13 21.09 -17.97
C ASP A 84 13.09 19.96 -17.93
N ILE A 85 12.27 19.91 -18.98
CA ILE A 85 11.13 19.01 -19.09
C ILE A 85 11.61 17.56 -19.29
N LEU A 86 12.69 17.35 -20.04
CA LEU A 86 13.19 16.00 -20.32
C LEU A 86 13.74 15.34 -19.05
N THR A 87 14.56 16.07 -18.30
CA THR A 87 15.04 15.62 -16.98
C THR A 87 13.92 15.38 -15.97
N GLN A 88 12.86 16.20 -16.00
CA GLN A 88 11.67 15.96 -15.18
C GLN A 88 10.96 14.66 -15.56
N LEU A 89 10.76 14.40 -16.86
CA LEU A 89 10.12 13.18 -17.34
C LEU A 89 10.93 11.92 -17.01
N ASP A 90 12.26 11.97 -17.18
CA ASP A 90 13.15 10.87 -16.78
C ASP A 90 13.10 10.58 -15.28
N SER A 91 13.06 11.64 -14.46
CA SER A 91 12.98 11.50 -13.00
C SER A 91 11.65 10.89 -12.54
N ILE A 92 10.55 11.20 -13.26
CA ILE A 92 9.24 10.59 -13.06
C ILE A 92 9.26 9.13 -13.51
N ALA A 93 9.80 8.82 -14.69
CA ALA A 93 9.86 7.47 -15.23
C ALA A 93 10.61 6.50 -14.30
N ASN A 94 11.77 6.94 -13.79
CA ASN A 94 12.57 6.16 -12.83
C ASN A 94 11.87 5.96 -11.47
N ASN A 95 10.93 6.84 -11.08
CA ASN A 95 10.15 6.65 -9.86
C ASN A 95 8.99 5.66 -10.03
N ILE A 96 8.47 5.49 -11.26
CA ILE A 96 7.36 4.59 -11.56
C ILE A 96 7.87 3.14 -11.81
N SER A 97 9.09 2.96 -12.29
CA SER A 97 9.66 1.63 -12.61
C SER A 97 10.22 0.82 -11.41
N LEU A 98 10.17 1.36 -10.17
CA LEU A 98 10.73 0.79 -8.91
C LEU A 98 9.66 0.39 -7.87
#